data_AF-A0A359H807-F1
#
_entry.id   AF-A0A359H807-F1
#
_cell.length_a   1.000
_cell.length_b   1.000
_cell.length_c   1.000
_cell.angle_alpha   90.00
_cell.angle_beta   90.00
_cell.angle_gamma   90.00
#
_symmetry.space_group_name_H-M   'P 1'
#
loop_
_entity.id
_entity.type
_entity.pdbx_description
1 polymer ?
#
loop_
_entity_poly.entity_id
_entity_poly.type
_entity_poly.pdbx_seq_one_letter_code
_entity_poly.pdbx_strand_id
1 'polypeptide(L)' 'MQRNFEEITKELIMLPKRERLEIVRFLLFLDSRSLDTDIESAWEEEIMDRVRAVDEGKATGIDYNKAMREIEQRFIS' A
#
# COMPACT_ATOMS: atom_id res chain seq x y z
N MET A 1 -27.43 21.30 3.80
CA MET A 1 -27.62 21.19 5.27
C MET A 1 -26.33 20.61 5.83
N GLN A 2 -25.59 21.37 6.65
CA GLN A 2 -24.31 20.90 7.19
C GLN A 2 -24.62 20.04 8.43
N ARG A 3 -24.40 18.74 8.31
CA ARG A 3 -24.59 17.79 9.41
C ARG A 3 -23.41 17.92 10.37
N ASN A 4 -23.67 17.86 11.68
CA ASN A 4 -22.60 17.97 12.67
C ASN A 4 -21.87 16.62 12.86
N PHE A 5 -20.65 16.67 13.40
CA PHE A 5 -19.80 15.49 13.58
C PHE A 5 -20.45 14.42 14.49
N GLU A 6 -21.20 14.86 15.51
CA GLU A 6 -21.83 13.97 16.47
C GLU A 6 -22.95 13.13 15.82
N GLU A 7 -23.77 13.74 14.98
CA GLU A 7 -24.83 13.06 14.20
C GLU A 7 -24.24 12.00 13.26
N ILE A 8 -23.17 12.35 12.55
CA ILE A 8 -22.48 11.43 11.62
C ILE A 8 -21.87 10.26 12.40
N THR A 9 -21.26 10.53 13.55
CA THR A 9 -20.65 9.50 14.40
C THR A 9 -21.69 8.54 14.95
N LYS A 10 -22.84 9.04 15.39
CA LYS A 10 -23.95 8.21 15.89
C LYS A 10 -24.43 7.23 14.82
N GLU A 11 -24.63 7.69 13.59
CA GLU A 11 -25.01 6.82 12.47
C GLU A 11 -23.94 5.77 12.15
N LEU A 12 -22.68 6.19 12.09
CA LEU A 12 -21.54 5.29 11.85
C LEU A 12 -21.46 4.16 12.87
N ILE A 13 -21.65 4.46 14.16
CA ILE A 13 -21.58 3.45 15.23
C ILE A 13 -22.73 2.43 15.10
N MET A 14 -23.91 2.85 14.63
CA MET A 14 -25.08 1.99 14.48
C MET A 14 -24.98 1.01 13.28
N LEU A 15 -24.05 1.22 12.36
CA LEU A 15 -23.86 0.31 11.22
C LEU A 15 -23.30 -1.05 11.65
N PRO A 16 -23.59 -2.13 10.90
CA PRO A 16 -22.93 -3.41 11.05
C PRO A 16 -21.41 -3.29 10.96
N LYS A 17 -20.68 -4.16 11.69
CA LYS A 17 -19.20 -4.14 11.74
C LYS A 17 -18.57 -4.10 10.35
N ARG A 18 -19.11 -4.86 9.39
CA ARG A 18 -18.60 -4.92 8.01
C ARG A 18 -18.66 -3.55 7.32
N GLU A 19 -19.81 -2.90 7.37
CA GLU A 19 -20.02 -1.58 6.74
C GLU A 19 -19.12 -0.52 7.38
N ARG A 20 -18.97 -0.56 8.71
CA ARG A 20 -18.01 0.33 9.40
C ARG A 20 -16.57 0.14 8.91
N LEU A 21 -16.13 -1.10 8.72
CA LEU A 21 -14.80 -1.40 8.20
C LEU A 21 -14.62 -0.96 6.75
N GLU A 22 -15.66 -1.10 5.93
CA GLU A 22 -15.64 -0.61 4.54
C GLU A 22 -15.50 0.92 4.50
N ILE A 23 -16.20 1.65 5.38
CA ILE A 23 -16.07 3.11 5.51
C ILE A 23 -14.68 3.50 6.01
N VAL A 24 -14.15 2.84 7.05
CA VAL A 24 -12.79 3.11 7.54
C VAL A 24 -11.75 2.88 6.44
N ARG A 25 -11.85 1.77 5.68
CA ARG A 25 -10.97 1.51 4.54
C ARG A 25 -11.04 2.63 3.51
N PHE A 26 -12.24 3.10 3.19
CA PHE A 26 -12.42 4.20 2.24
C PHE A 26 -11.79 5.50 2.75
N LEU A 27 -12.01 5.86 4.02
CA LEU A 27 -11.41 7.06 4.62
C LEU A 27 -9.88 7.00 4.61
N LEU A 28 -9.29 5.86 4.95
CA LEU A 28 -7.83 5.66 4.87
C LEU A 28 -7.31 5.80 3.44
N PHE A 29 -8.05 5.30 2.44
CA PHE A 29 -7.69 5.48 1.04
C PHE A 29 -7.76 6.95 0.59
N LEU A 30 -8.75 7.71 1.07
CA LEU A 30 -8.84 9.14 0.76
C LEU A 30 -7.65 9.92 1.33
N ASP A 31 -7.25 9.60 2.55
CA ASP A 31 -6.12 10.21 3.26
C ASP A 31 -4.78 9.77 2.66
N SER A 32 -4.65 8.53 2.19
CA SER A 32 -3.44 8.07 1.52
C SER A 32 -3.17 8.79 0.19
N ARG A 33 -4.17 9.43 -0.42
CA ARG A 33 -3.96 10.24 -1.65
C ARG A 33 -3.24 11.56 -1.38
N SER A 34 -3.10 11.97 -0.11
CA SER A 34 -2.22 13.08 0.27
C SER A 34 -0.82 12.62 0.66
N LEU A 35 -0.46 11.33 0.47
CA LEU A 35 0.93 10.92 0.52
C LEU A 35 1.69 11.66 -0.57
N ASP A 36 2.76 12.32 -0.14
CA ASP A 36 3.60 13.23 -0.91
C ASP A 36 3.82 12.72 -2.35
N THR A 37 3.45 13.54 -3.34
CA THR A 37 3.73 13.26 -4.76
C THR A 37 5.20 12.95 -5.05
N ASP A 38 6.08 13.40 -4.14
CA ASP A 38 7.51 13.11 -4.14
C ASP A 38 7.81 11.61 -3.91
N ILE A 39 7.04 10.93 -3.05
CA ILE A 39 7.21 9.50 -2.78
C ILE A 39 6.84 8.68 -4.02
N GLU A 40 5.67 8.93 -4.62
CA GLU A 40 5.23 8.22 -5.83
C GLU A 40 6.22 8.42 -6.99
N SER A 41 6.72 9.66 -7.15
CA SER A 41 7.70 9.98 -8.19
C SER A 41 9.04 9.29 -7.94
N ALA A 42 9.51 9.23 -6.68
CA ALA A 42 10.74 8.53 -6.32
C ALA A 42 10.61 7.01 -6.52
N TRP A 43 9.43 6.43 -6.28
CA TRP A 43 9.17 5.02 -6.59
C TRP A 43 9.16 4.76 -8.09
N GLU A 44 8.54 5.61 -8.88
CA GLU A 44 8.52 5.47 -10.34
C GLU A 44 9.93 5.56 -10.94
N GLU A 45 10.74 6.53 -10.48
CA GLU A 45 12.14 6.67 -10.86
C GLU A 45 12.94 5.39 -10.53
N GLU A 46 12.76 4.86 -9.33
CA GLU A 46 13.44 3.66 -8.88
C GLU A 46 13.07 2.41 -9.70
N ILE A 47 11.77 2.24 -10.00
CA ILE A 47 11.28 1.15 -10.84
C ILE A 47 11.90 1.25 -12.23
N MET A 48 11.87 2.45 -12.84
CA MET A 48 12.47 2.69 -14.15
C MET A 48 13.97 2.37 -14.18
N ASP A 49 14.70 2.76 -13.15
CA ASP A 49 16.13 2.48 -13.04
C ASP A 49 16.43 0.99 -12.88
N ARG A 50 15.60 0.27 -12.09
CA ARG A 50 15.73 -1.19 -11.96
C ARG A 50 15.45 -1.92 -13.27
N VAL A 51 14.42 -1.52 -14.01
CA VAL A 51 14.12 -2.08 -15.34
C VAL A 51 15.29 -1.85 -16.28
N ARG A 52 15.80 -0.61 -16.34
CA ARG A 52 16.96 -0.27 -17.17
C ARG A 52 18.19 -1.11 -16.82
N ALA A 53 18.46 -1.32 -15.53
CA ALA A 53 19.59 -2.14 -15.10
C ALA A 53 19.46 -3.59 -15.58
N VAL A 54 18.25 -4.15 -15.65
CA VAL A 54 18.00 -5.49 -16.22
C VAL A 54 18.25 -5.48 -17.72
N ASP A 55 17.67 -4.53 -18.44
CA ASP A 55 17.80 -4.43 -19.90
C ASP A 55 19.25 -4.25 -20.35
N GLU A 56 20.03 -3.47 -19.60
CA GLU A 56 21.46 -3.22 -19.85
C GLU A 56 22.38 -4.36 -19.34
N GLY A 57 21.83 -5.40 -18.71
CA GLY A 57 22.61 -6.50 -18.14
C GLY A 57 23.48 -6.10 -16.93
N LYS A 58 23.18 -4.96 -16.29
CA LYS A 58 23.86 -4.46 -15.09
C LYS A 58 23.23 -5.01 -13.80
N ALA A 59 22.01 -5.51 -13.87
CA ALA A 59 21.33 -6.09 -12.73
C ALA A 59 22.02 -7.38 -12.27
N THR A 60 22.30 -7.46 -10.96
CA THR A 60 22.81 -8.68 -10.34
C THR A 60 21.63 -9.50 -9.82
N GLY A 61 21.36 -10.62 -10.48
CA GLY A 61 20.35 -11.58 -10.02
C GLY A 61 20.87 -12.48 -8.89
N ILE A 62 19.95 -13.16 -8.22
CA ILE A 62 20.25 -14.29 -7.33
C ILE A 62 19.60 -15.55 -7.90
N ASP A 63 20.18 -16.70 -7.58
CA ASP A 63 19.59 -17.99 -7.95
C ASP A 63 18.19 -18.14 -7.34
N TYR A 64 17.25 -18.65 -8.13
CA TYR A 64 15.86 -18.82 -7.75
C TYR A 64 15.69 -19.67 -6.48
N ASN A 65 16.40 -20.80 -6.38
CA ASN A 65 16.27 -21.70 -5.23
C ASN A 65 16.89 -21.09 -3.96
N LYS A 66 17.88 -20.21 -4.12
CA LYS A 66 18.40 -19.43 -2.99
C LYS A 66 17.35 -18.41 -2.54
N ALA A 67 16.78 -17.64 -3.46
CA ALA A 67 15.74 -16.65 -3.16
C ALA A 67 14.55 -17.26 -2.42
N MET A 68 14.04 -18.40 -2.91
CA MET A 68 12.86 -19.04 -2.34
C MET A 68 13.11 -19.54 -0.91
N ARG A 69 14.28 -20.16 -0.66
CA ARG A 69 14.66 -20.60 0.70
C ARG A 69 14.72 -19.45 1.69
N GLU A 70 15.26 -18.30 1.29
CA GLU A 70 15.32 -17.11 2.15
C GLU A 70 13.92 -16.58 2.49
N ILE A 71 12.98 -16.61 1.54
CA ILE A 71 11.58 -16.21 1.77
C ILE A 71 10.89 -17.16 2.75
N GLU A 72 11.02 -18.47 2.53
CA GLU A 72 10.42 -19.49 3.41
C GLU A 72 10.92 -19.34 4.85
N GLN A 73 12.24 -19.16 5.03
CA GLN A 73 12.84 -18.96 6.35
C GLN A 73 12.33 -17.71 7.07
N ARG A 74 12.03 -16.64 6.32
CA ARG A 74 11.70 -15.34 6.91
C ARG A 74 10.23 -15.19 7.27
N PHE A 75 9.33 -15.84 6.54
CA PHE A 75 7.89 -15.55 6.63
C PHE A 75 7.00 -16.77 6.90
N ILE A 76 7.55 -18.00 6.83
CA ILE A 76 6.76 -19.23 7.01
C ILE A 76 7.07 -19.92 8.37
N SER A 77 7.90 -19.32 9.24
CA SER A 77 8.13 -19.84 10.61
C SER A 77 7.04 -19.43 11.59
#